data_AF-A0A165L5E5-F1
#
_entry.id   AF-A0A165L5E5-F1
#
_cell.length_a   1.000
_cell.length_b   1.000
_cell.length_c   1.000
_cell.angle_alpha   90.00
_cell.angle_beta   90.00
_cell.angle_gamma   90.00
#
_symmetry.space_group_name_H-M   'P 1'
#
loop_
_entity.id
_entity.type
_entity.pdbx_description
1 polymer ?
#
loop_
_entity_poly.entity_id
_entity_poly.type
_entity_poly.pdbx_seq_one_letter_code
_entity_poly.pdbx_strand_id
1 'polypeptide(L)'
;MIPLFGEDDIRRRKEINLGGTRTASYPDILQEAKAQRSQRHVLKRKQDSATKIQAWWRGISRKQQTRRELRQVFAGDVAGLTGLRCLVLLGVDQEALGMWSSVVVSGRQDSLSTDILSHTEDSWRVLLRRTSVLLLRAIAATPESQNAPLHLNVLQLLLSSAVAAPEYTQYVLGHGFYSLLGEAIQRIPIESKASPTLPPLIDLVTTPLSEASLHAQTLPQVLTHILSIPLLLNRLPLPALTALSARLPLSALHLAAPSIPSIVADRALAEPEPKVHLIANLVVLTPPRYAKLPAKALEAYLELMAALMNALPTHALEPPERNTRDATRTWADADEDEDGDEEGPAPQAIVVTSFEPPPRLPELDKRTRTRLQTLPSSQHLNSLLGAAQHQSSRQALIAFCFALTTVWPKRRDKVLGTAVAFNGGGLVREIYRSYVRGAPLGREDTLSSLTNPEHAAAWPPLLFLVDLYTQALLTMGDDEFFNSSGPTVHRNPLTLDELTSFSRQMLNIAFTLYWRDDLRGGSASGDSVPGVASLKWEGVRDKLTRCLQAIHTRECVVYWCRREWMLTALCSSRRPFTPPDHWLVTSQVDMISFIQAAVYVRLLRLFPQLF
;
A
#
# COMPACT_ATOMS: atom_id res chain seq x y z
N MET A 1 6.40 12.98 65.05
CA MET A 1 7.52 13.27 65.97
C MET A 1 8.64 12.29 65.64
N ILE A 2 9.64 12.79 64.94
CA ILE A 2 10.89 12.10 64.60
C ILE A 2 11.94 12.82 65.44
N PRO A 3 12.83 12.12 66.19
CA PRO A 3 13.64 12.77 67.19
C PRO A 3 14.62 13.72 66.53
N LEU A 4 14.48 14.98 66.95
CA LEU A 4 15.29 16.13 66.63
C LEU A 4 16.46 16.11 67.63
N PHE A 5 17.68 16.06 67.12
CA PHE A 5 18.95 16.18 67.86
C PHE A 5 19.19 15.12 68.95
N GLY A 6 19.95 14.08 68.57
CA GLY A 6 20.73 13.30 69.54
C GLY A 6 21.77 14.23 70.16
N GLU A 7 21.44 14.73 71.34
CA GLU A 7 22.37 15.24 72.34
C GLU A 7 23.26 14.08 72.78
N ASP A 8 24.46 13.98 72.20
CA ASP A 8 25.59 13.23 72.80
C ASP A 8 26.94 13.64 72.19
N ASP A 9 27.06 14.90 71.75
CA ASP A 9 28.36 15.53 71.49
C ASP A 9 28.97 16.04 72.80
N ILE A 10 29.24 15.08 73.70
CA ILE A 10 30.17 15.26 74.81
C ILE A 10 31.56 15.46 74.18
N ARG A 11 31.92 16.74 73.99
CA ARG A 11 33.28 17.31 74.10
C ARG A 11 34.44 16.32 73.81
N ARG A 12 34.49 15.68 72.65
CA ARG A 12 35.74 15.10 72.15
C ARG A 12 36.57 16.24 71.58
N ARG A 13 37.30 16.93 72.47
CA ARG A 13 38.49 17.70 72.10
C ARG A 13 39.33 16.79 71.21
N LYS A 14 39.47 17.16 69.94
CA LYS A 14 40.45 16.52 69.04
C LYS A 14 41.82 16.72 69.70
N GLU A 15 42.39 15.67 70.25
CA GLU A 15 43.81 15.62 70.56
C GLU A 15 44.56 15.76 69.23
N ILE A 16 45.00 16.98 68.94
CA ILE A 16 45.89 17.25 67.81
C ILE A 16 47.28 16.79 68.25
N ASN A 17 47.56 15.51 68.03
CA ASN A 17 48.91 14.98 68.13
C ASN A 17 49.74 15.59 66.98
N LEU A 18 50.48 16.66 67.29
CA LEU A 18 51.44 17.32 66.38
C LEU A 18 52.81 16.63 66.33
N GLY A 19 53.00 15.52 67.05
CA GLY A 19 54.25 14.76 67.09
C GLY A 19 54.06 13.35 66.56
N GLY A 20 54.17 13.17 65.24
CA GLY A 20 54.07 11.86 64.59
C GLY A 20 54.83 11.86 63.28
N THR A 21 56.11 11.52 63.35
CA THR A 21 57.04 11.27 62.24
C THR A 21 56.60 10.09 61.38
N ARG A 22 55.58 10.29 60.55
CA ARG A 22 55.42 9.53 59.31
C ARG A 22 55.76 10.48 58.18
N THR A 23 56.99 10.40 57.66
CA THR A 23 57.34 10.92 56.34
C THR A 23 56.59 10.10 55.29
N ALA A 24 55.27 10.31 55.20
CA ALA A 24 54.50 9.86 54.05
C ALA A 24 55.13 10.53 52.83
N SER A 25 55.52 9.73 51.85
CA SER A 25 56.10 10.30 50.65
C SER A 25 55.04 11.18 49.98
N TYR A 26 55.45 12.29 49.36
CA TYR A 26 54.54 13.16 48.61
C TYR A 26 53.50 12.40 47.72
N PRO A 27 53.85 11.30 47.02
CA PRO A 27 52.86 10.53 46.27
C PRO A 27 51.82 9.80 47.14
N ASP A 28 52.15 9.38 48.36
CA ASP A 28 51.19 8.72 49.28
C ASP A 28 50.08 9.70 49.71
N ILE A 29 50.44 10.95 50.01
CA ILE A 29 49.50 12.01 50.38
C ILE A 29 48.55 12.32 49.21
N LEU A 30 49.08 12.37 47.99
CA LEU A 30 48.26 12.58 46.79
C LEU A 30 47.32 11.40 46.53
N GLN A 31 47.79 10.16 46.75
CA GLN A 31 46.98 8.95 46.58
C GLN A 31 45.86 8.90 47.62
N GLU A 32 46.13 9.24 48.88
CA GLU A 32 45.13 9.32 49.93
C GLU A 32 44.09 10.42 49.64
N ALA A 33 44.52 11.61 49.22
CA ALA A 33 43.62 12.68 48.82
C ALA A 33 42.72 12.29 47.63
N LYS A 34 43.26 11.55 46.65
CA LYS A 34 42.50 11.01 45.51
C LYS A 34 41.48 9.97 45.97
N ALA A 35 41.86 9.07 46.87
CA ALA A 35 40.97 8.06 47.45
C ALA A 35 39.82 8.68 48.25
N GLN A 36 40.11 9.69 49.08
CA GLN A 36 39.07 10.42 49.82
C GLN A 36 38.15 11.21 48.88
N ARG A 37 38.68 11.79 47.81
CA ARG A 37 37.85 12.45 46.78
C ARG A 37 36.95 11.43 46.08
N SER A 38 37.47 10.27 45.66
CA SER A 38 36.65 9.23 45.04
C SER A 38 35.58 8.69 45.98
N GLN A 39 35.89 8.49 47.26
CA GLN A 39 34.90 8.09 48.27
C GLN A 39 33.79 9.14 48.41
N ARG A 40 34.12 10.43 48.48
CA ARG A 40 33.12 11.51 48.50
C ARG A 40 32.26 11.53 47.24
N HIS A 41 32.84 11.31 46.06
CA HIS A 41 32.07 11.21 44.83
C HIS A 41 31.14 9.99 44.83
N VAL A 42 31.59 8.83 45.34
CA VAL A 42 30.76 7.63 45.47
C VAL A 42 29.62 7.85 46.46
N LEU A 43 29.89 8.45 47.62
CA LEU A 43 28.87 8.78 48.62
C LEU A 43 27.86 9.80 48.07
N LYS A 44 28.33 10.86 47.41
CA LYS A 44 27.46 11.84 46.74
C LYS A 44 26.60 11.17 45.68
N ARG A 45 27.17 10.31 44.83
CA ARG A 45 26.40 9.57 43.82
C ARG A 45 25.35 8.66 44.46
N LYS A 46 25.68 7.96 45.55
CA LYS A 46 24.73 7.13 46.30
C LYS A 46 23.60 7.98 46.89
N GLN A 47 23.92 9.13 47.48
CA GLN A 47 22.94 10.06 48.02
C GLN A 47 22.02 10.63 46.94
N ASP A 48 22.59 11.12 45.82
CA ASP A 48 21.82 11.63 44.69
C ASP A 48 20.89 10.55 44.10
N SER A 49 21.38 9.31 43.97
CA SER A 49 20.57 8.16 43.55
C SER A 49 19.45 7.85 44.56
N ALA A 50 19.74 7.86 45.87
CA ALA A 50 18.74 7.64 46.91
C ALA A 50 17.66 8.72 46.89
N THR A 51 18.02 9.99 46.73
CA THR A 51 17.07 11.10 46.61
C THR A 51 16.17 10.94 45.38
N LYS A 52 16.73 10.52 44.23
CA LYS A 52 15.93 10.24 43.01
C LYS A 52 14.92 9.12 43.25
N ILE A 53 15.33 8.01 43.87
CA ILE A 53 14.45 6.88 44.18
C ILE A 53 13.36 7.30 45.17
N GLN A 54 13.70 8.04 46.23
CA GLN A 54 12.73 8.53 47.21
C GLN A 54 11.73 9.51 46.59
N ALA A 55 12.18 10.44 45.75
CA ALA A 55 11.31 11.37 45.04
C ALA A 55 10.34 10.63 44.10
N TRP A 56 10.85 9.65 43.36
CA TRP A 56 10.04 8.81 42.50
C TRP A 56 8.99 8.01 43.30
N TRP A 57 9.41 7.36 44.40
CA TRP A 57 8.50 6.59 45.25
C TRP A 57 7.42 7.47 45.89
N ARG A 58 7.77 8.65 46.42
CA ARG A 58 6.79 9.62 46.95
C ARG A 58 5.82 10.08 45.87
N GLY A 59 6.32 10.33 44.66
CA GLY A 59 5.49 10.69 43.50
C GLY A 59 4.49 9.60 43.14
N ILE A 60 4.91 8.33 43.08
CA ILE A 60 4.02 7.19 42.83
C ILE A 60 3.02 7.01 43.97
N SER A 61 3.47 7.05 45.21
CA SER A 61 2.60 6.89 46.37
C SER A 61 1.53 7.98 46.41
N ARG A 62 1.90 9.24 46.16
CA ARG A 62 0.95 10.36 46.13
C ARG A 62 -0.02 10.22 44.95
N LYS A 63 0.46 9.84 43.77
CA LYS A 63 -0.39 9.54 42.61
C LYS A 63 -1.41 8.44 42.93
N GLN A 64 -0.99 7.35 43.57
CA GLN A 64 -1.90 6.27 43.98
C GLN A 64 -2.92 6.74 45.01
N GLN A 65 -2.50 7.51 46.01
CA GLN A 65 -3.40 8.09 47.01
C GLN A 65 -4.45 8.98 46.35
N THR A 66 -4.04 9.93 45.50
CA THR A 66 -4.97 10.82 44.78
C THR A 66 -5.92 10.05 43.88
N ARG A 67 -5.48 8.96 43.22
CA ARG A 67 -6.38 8.09 42.45
C ARG A 67 -7.43 7.40 43.31
N ARG A 68 -7.07 6.95 44.53
CA ARG A 68 -8.04 6.36 45.47
C ARG A 68 -9.05 7.39 45.95
N GLU A 69 -8.58 8.59 46.30
CA GLU A 69 -9.44 9.72 46.69
C GLU A 69 -10.42 10.08 45.57
N LEU A 70 -9.95 10.19 44.31
CA LEU A 70 -10.80 10.43 43.15
C LEU A 70 -11.83 9.32 42.92
N ARG A 71 -11.46 8.04 43.12
CA ARG A 71 -12.42 6.92 43.02
C ARG A 71 -13.48 6.98 44.10
N GLN A 72 -13.13 7.37 45.32
CA GLN A 72 -14.09 7.54 46.41
C GLN A 72 -15.08 8.67 46.13
N VAL A 73 -14.59 9.82 45.65
CA VAL A 73 -15.44 10.94 45.25
C VAL A 73 -16.36 10.54 44.09
N PHE A 74 -15.82 9.84 43.09
CA PHE A 74 -16.61 9.31 41.98
C PHE A 74 -17.72 8.35 42.42
N ALA A 75 -17.41 7.40 43.33
CA ALA A 75 -18.39 6.44 43.82
C ALA A 75 -19.55 7.11 44.59
N GLY A 76 -19.30 8.28 45.21
CA GLY A 76 -20.33 9.06 45.90
C GLY A 76 -21.27 9.84 44.96
N ASP A 77 -20.83 10.12 43.74
CA ASP A 77 -21.59 10.90 42.74
C ASP A 77 -21.32 10.37 41.32
N VAL A 78 -21.78 9.16 41.00
CA VAL A 78 -21.46 8.52 39.71
C VAL A 78 -22.11 9.27 38.54
N ALA A 79 -23.34 9.73 38.72
CA ALA A 79 -24.15 10.35 37.67
C ALA A 79 -23.91 11.85 37.50
N GLY A 80 -23.38 12.54 38.51
CA GLY A 80 -23.25 14.00 38.51
C GLY A 80 -21.99 14.54 37.84
N LEU A 81 -21.94 15.87 37.75
CA LEU A 81 -20.86 16.59 37.08
C LEU A 81 -19.51 16.37 37.77
N THR A 82 -19.50 16.22 39.10
CA THR A 82 -18.29 15.96 39.88
C THR A 82 -17.78 14.55 39.62
N GLY A 83 -18.68 13.57 39.54
CA GLY A 83 -18.38 12.22 39.07
C GLY A 83 -17.70 12.21 37.72
N LEU A 84 -18.31 12.86 36.73
CA LEU A 84 -17.78 12.89 35.38
C LEU A 84 -16.39 13.55 35.29
N ARG A 85 -16.15 14.61 36.09
CA ARG A 85 -14.80 15.21 36.23
C ARG A 85 -13.80 14.21 36.81
N CYS A 86 -14.17 13.51 37.87
CA CYS A 86 -13.33 12.48 38.48
C CYS A 86 -13.03 11.35 37.49
N LEU A 87 -14.03 10.91 36.73
CA LEU A 87 -13.89 9.87 35.71
C LEU A 87 -12.87 10.27 34.63
N VAL A 88 -12.98 11.49 34.10
CA VAL A 88 -12.02 12.01 33.10
C VAL A 88 -10.60 12.09 33.67
N LEU A 89 -10.43 12.48 34.93
CA LEU A 89 -9.12 12.53 35.60
C LEU A 89 -8.55 11.14 35.93
N LEU A 90 -9.41 10.15 36.20
CA LEU A 90 -9.01 8.75 36.40
C LEU A 90 -8.53 8.11 35.10
N GLY A 91 -9.05 8.54 33.94
CA GLY A 91 -8.63 8.08 32.62
C GLY A 91 -9.23 6.72 32.25
N VAL A 92 -8.42 5.81 31.71
CA VAL A 92 -8.86 4.46 31.29
C VAL A 92 -8.93 3.52 32.50
N ASP A 93 -9.87 3.79 33.40
CA ASP A 93 -10.16 2.99 34.59
C ASP A 93 -11.41 2.15 34.34
N GLN A 94 -11.24 0.87 34.00
CA GLN A 94 -12.31 -0.01 33.50
C GLN A 94 -13.47 -0.19 34.47
N GLU A 95 -13.18 -0.22 35.78
CA GLU A 95 -14.20 -0.34 36.82
C GLU A 95 -15.03 0.95 36.93
N ALA A 96 -14.37 2.11 36.97
CA ALA A 96 -15.04 3.40 37.05
C ALA A 96 -15.86 3.70 35.78
N LEU A 97 -15.29 3.43 34.59
CA LEU A 97 -16.00 3.56 33.32
C LEU A 97 -17.18 2.58 33.26
N GLY A 98 -17.02 1.37 33.79
CA GLY A 98 -18.07 0.34 33.86
C GLY A 98 -19.26 0.81 34.68
N MET A 99 -18.99 1.25 35.92
CA MET A 99 -20.00 1.79 36.83
C MET A 99 -20.73 3.00 36.23
N TRP A 100 -19.99 3.92 35.61
CA TRP A 100 -20.62 5.06 34.93
C TRP A 100 -21.50 4.63 33.76
N SER A 101 -21.00 3.74 32.91
CA SER A 101 -21.74 3.28 31.73
C SER A 101 -22.99 2.50 32.11
N SER A 102 -22.96 1.70 33.19
CA SER A 102 -24.16 1.02 33.68
C SER A 102 -25.22 2.01 34.14
N VAL A 103 -24.82 3.06 34.88
CA VAL A 103 -25.75 4.09 35.38
C VAL A 103 -26.37 4.88 34.23
N VAL A 104 -25.60 5.24 33.20
CA VAL A 104 -26.10 5.94 32.01
C VAL A 104 -27.11 5.09 31.24
N VAL A 105 -26.82 3.79 31.06
CA VAL A 105 -27.71 2.88 30.32
C VAL A 105 -28.98 2.57 31.12
N SER A 106 -28.89 2.34 32.44
CA SER A 106 -30.05 2.05 33.29
C SER A 106 -30.93 3.28 33.51
N GLY A 107 -30.34 4.46 33.70
CA GLY A 107 -31.06 5.71 33.96
C GLY A 107 -32.04 6.09 32.86
N ARG A 108 -31.84 5.62 31.62
CA ARG A 108 -32.78 5.87 30.51
C ARG A 108 -34.06 5.03 30.58
N GLN A 109 -34.02 3.87 31.23
CA GLN A 109 -35.21 3.01 31.39
C GLN A 109 -36.16 3.57 32.45
N ASP A 110 -35.62 4.30 33.42
CA ASP A 110 -36.37 4.96 34.47
C ASP A 110 -36.76 6.38 34.03
N SER A 111 -38.01 6.55 33.60
CA SER A 111 -38.60 7.82 33.08
C SER A 111 -38.45 9.04 34.01
N LEU A 112 -38.01 8.84 35.26
CA LEU A 112 -37.85 9.85 36.29
C LEU A 112 -36.40 10.32 36.46
N SER A 113 -35.42 9.64 35.86
CA SER A 113 -34.01 9.99 35.97
C SER A 113 -33.64 11.07 34.94
N THR A 114 -32.90 12.08 35.36
CA THR A 114 -32.37 13.12 34.47
C THR A 114 -31.44 12.48 33.44
N ASP A 115 -31.77 12.58 32.15
CA ASP A 115 -30.95 11.99 31.08
C ASP A 115 -29.60 12.73 30.99
N ILE A 116 -28.56 12.10 31.54
CA ILE A 116 -27.18 12.61 31.58
C ILE A 116 -26.70 13.04 30.19
N LEU A 117 -27.18 12.38 29.14
CA LEU A 117 -26.77 12.62 27.75
C LEU A 117 -27.48 13.83 27.11
N SER A 118 -28.55 14.32 27.74
CA SER A 118 -29.37 15.44 27.26
C SER A 118 -28.89 16.81 27.76
N HIS A 119 -27.94 16.86 28.69
CA HIS A 119 -27.43 18.11 29.25
C HIS A 119 -26.80 19.00 28.17
N THR A 120 -27.25 20.26 28.12
CA THR A 120 -26.82 21.25 27.13
C THR A 120 -25.68 22.16 27.63
N GLU A 121 -25.36 22.13 28.92
CA GLU A 121 -24.30 22.95 29.49
C GLU A 121 -22.92 22.57 28.94
N ASP A 122 -22.08 23.57 28.68
CA ASP A 122 -20.75 23.37 28.07
C ASP A 122 -19.84 22.46 28.89
N SER A 123 -19.95 22.53 30.22
CA SER A 123 -19.13 21.71 31.12
C SER A 123 -19.40 20.21 30.93
N TRP A 124 -20.68 19.83 30.79
CA TRP A 124 -21.10 18.47 30.46
C TRP A 124 -20.61 18.05 29.08
N ARG A 125 -20.80 18.90 28.05
CA ARG A 125 -20.38 18.60 26.68
C ARG A 125 -18.88 18.35 26.55
N VAL A 126 -18.04 19.16 27.21
CA VAL A 126 -16.57 18.97 27.22
C VAL A 126 -16.20 17.63 27.85
N LEU A 127 -16.82 17.31 28.98
CA LEU A 127 -16.52 16.08 29.72
C LEU A 127 -17.05 14.84 29.00
N LEU A 128 -18.24 14.88 28.40
CA LEU A 128 -18.80 13.79 27.60
C LEU A 128 -17.96 13.51 26.35
N ARG A 129 -17.45 14.54 25.66
CA ARG A 129 -16.47 14.39 24.57
C ARG A 129 -15.20 13.68 25.01
N ARG A 130 -14.64 14.05 26.16
CA ARG A 130 -13.44 13.38 26.70
C ARG A 130 -13.76 11.95 27.10
N THR A 131 -14.92 11.74 27.71
CA THR A 131 -15.37 10.42 28.17
C THR A 131 -15.61 9.47 26.99
N SER A 132 -16.17 9.94 25.86
CA SER A 132 -16.34 9.10 24.67
C SER A 132 -15.01 8.57 24.13
N VAL A 133 -13.94 9.39 24.14
CA VAL A 133 -12.59 8.92 23.78
C VAL A 133 -12.03 7.93 24.81
N LEU A 134 -12.31 8.10 26.11
CA LEU A 134 -11.89 7.15 27.14
C LEU A 134 -12.60 5.80 26.99
N LEU A 135 -13.91 5.80 26.73
CA LEU A 135 -14.68 4.58 26.45
C LEU A 135 -14.13 3.87 25.22
N LEU A 136 -13.85 4.62 24.15
CA LEU A 136 -13.31 4.05 22.92
C LEU A 136 -11.94 3.41 23.13
N ARG A 137 -11.05 4.05 23.91
CA ARG A 137 -9.75 3.47 24.30
C ARG A 137 -9.91 2.25 25.19
N ALA A 138 -10.88 2.26 26.10
CA ALA A 138 -11.19 1.12 26.96
C ALA A 138 -11.67 -0.09 26.15
N ILE A 139 -12.53 0.13 25.16
CA ILE A 139 -13.03 -0.89 24.22
C ILE A 139 -11.90 -1.40 23.33
N ALA A 140 -11.07 -0.50 22.80
CA ALA A 140 -9.91 -0.88 22.00
C ALA A 140 -8.98 -1.79 22.81
N ALA A 141 -8.64 -1.40 24.05
CA ALA A 141 -7.76 -2.16 24.93
C ALA A 141 -8.28 -3.57 25.27
N THR A 142 -9.56 -3.68 25.64
CA THR A 142 -10.16 -4.93 26.12
C THR A 142 -11.59 -5.10 25.58
N PRO A 143 -11.75 -5.51 24.31
CA PRO A 143 -13.06 -5.59 23.65
C PRO A 143 -13.94 -6.75 24.14
N GLU A 144 -13.38 -7.70 24.88
CA GLU A 144 -14.10 -8.84 25.49
C GLU A 144 -14.39 -8.61 26.98
N SER A 145 -14.17 -7.40 27.50
CA SER A 145 -14.50 -7.09 28.89
C SER A 145 -16.02 -7.12 29.11
N GLN A 146 -16.44 -7.47 30.33
CA GLN A 146 -17.87 -7.48 30.72
C GLN A 146 -18.53 -6.09 30.54
N ASN A 147 -17.75 -5.02 30.63
CA ASN A 147 -18.23 -3.64 30.51
C ASN A 147 -18.24 -3.14 29.05
N ALA A 148 -17.57 -3.82 28.12
CA ALA A 148 -17.47 -3.38 26.72
C ALA A 148 -18.85 -3.19 26.04
N PRO A 149 -19.85 -4.08 26.19
CA PRO A 149 -21.19 -3.83 25.64
C PRO A 149 -21.84 -2.55 26.19
N LEU A 150 -21.66 -2.26 27.49
CA LEU A 150 -22.19 -1.04 28.10
C LEU A 150 -21.51 0.21 27.52
N HIS A 151 -20.18 0.18 27.37
CA HIS A 151 -19.43 1.27 26.75
C HIS A 151 -19.87 1.53 25.31
N LEU A 152 -20.07 0.46 24.52
CA LEU A 152 -20.53 0.53 23.14
C LEU A 152 -21.92 1.15 23.05
N ASN A 153 -22.85 0.74 23.92
CA ASN A 153 -24.19 1.31 23.98
C ASN A 153 -24.15 2.80 24.30
N VAL A 154 -23.37 3.23 25.29
CA VAL A 154 -23.24 4.65 25.62
C VAL A 154 -22.64 5.44 24.46
N LEU A 155 -21.61 4.92 23.80
CA LEU A 155 -21.05 5.55 22.59
C LEU A 155 -22.09 5.67 21.49
N GLN A 156 -22.87 4.63 21.24
CA GLN A 156 -23.91 4.67 20.21
C GLN A 156 -24.96 5.74 20.55
N LEU A 157 -25.39 5.83 21.81
CA LEU A 157 -26.31 6.88 22.26
C LEU A 157 -25.73 8.29 22.08
N LEU A 158 -24.47 8.50 22.46
CA LEU A 158 -23.77 9.77 22.27
C LEU A 158 -23.66 10.18 20.80
N LEU A 159 -23.32 9.24 19.92
CA LEU A 159 -23.04 9.53 18.51
C LEU A 159 -24.29 9.58 17.62
N SER A 160 -25.41 8.99 18.05
CA SER A 160 -26.64 8.90 17.24
C SER A 160 -27.82 9.69 17.78
N SER A 161 -27.99 9.77 19.10
CA SER A 161 -29.23 10.22 19.74
C SER A 161 -29.08 11.49 20.57
N ALA A 162 -27.84 11.86 20.96
CA ALA A 162 -27.61 13.05 21.75
C ALA A 162 -27.82 14.34 20.95
N VAL A 163 -28.26 15.41 21.62
CA VAL A 163 -28.47 16.73 20.98
C VAL A 163 -27.18 17.26 20.34
N ALA A 164 -26.03 16.97 20.93
CA ALA A 164 -24.69 17.34 20.43
C ALA A 164 -23.96 16.17 19.72
N ALA A 165 -24.70 15.17 19.20
CA ALA A 165 -24.14 14.04 18.45
C ALA A 165 -23.14 14.42 17.34
N PRO A 166 -23.37 15.44 16.48
CA PRO A 166 -22.38 15.79 15.45
C PRO A 166 -21.07 16.31 16.06
N GLU A 167 -21.15 17.10 17.13
CA GLU A 167 -19.97 17.61 17.86
C GLU A 167 -19.17 16.45 18.47
N TYR A 168 -19.86 15.48 19.07
CA TYR A 168 -19.24 14.29 19.66
C TYR A 168 -18.60 13.40 18.60
N THR A 169 -19.28 13.22 17.45
CA THR A 169 -18.79 12.46 16.31
C THR A 169 -17.52 13.09 15.74
N GLN A 170 -17.54 14.39 15.47
CA GLN A 170 -16.37 15.10 14.97
C GLN A 170 -15.19 15.06 15.96
N TYR A 171 -15.48 15.17 17.27
CA TYR A 171 -14.46 15.07 18.30
C TYR A 171 -13.80 13.68 18.31
N VAL A 172 -14.57 12.58 18.32
CA VAL A 172 -13.97 11.23 18.33
C VAL A 172 -13.21 10.93 17.03
N LEU A 173 -13.72 11.37 15.88
CA LEU A 173 -13.03 11.25 14.59
C LEU A 173 -11.64 11.92 14.62
N GLY A 174 -11.53 13.09 15.24
CA GLY A 174 -10.26 13.78 15.45
C GLY A 174 -9.30 13.09 16.42
N HIS A 175 -9.76 12.07 17.17
CA HIS A 175 -8.97 11.34 18.17
C HIS A 175 -8.73 9.87 17.81
N GLY A 176 -8.70 9.55 16.51
CA GLY A 176 -8.34 8.22 16.00
C GLY A 176 -9.46 7.19 16.07
N PHE A 177 -10.72 7.63 15.88
CA PHE A 177 -11.91 6.78 15.99
C PHE A 177 -11.78 5.42 15.30
N TYR A 178 -11.52 5.41 13.99
CA TYR A 178 -11.45 4.17 13.21
C TYR A 178 -10.20 3.34 13.50
N SER A 179 -9.09 3.96 13.89
CA SER A 179 -7.89 3.22 14.33
C SER A 179 -8.19 2.42 15.60
N LEU A 180 -8.85 3.03 16.58
CA LEU A 180 -9.20 2.38 17.85
C LEU A 180 -10.28 1.30 17.65
N LEU A 181 -11.28 1.54 16.79
CA LEU A 181 -12.27 0.52 16.42
C LEU A 181 -11.63 -0.65 15.66
N GLY A 182 -10.70 -0.37 14.75
CA GLY A 182 -9.97 -1.41 14.02
C GLY A 182 -9.15 -2.29 14.96
N GLU A 183 -8.46 -1.68 15.93
CA GLU A 183 -7.72 -2.39 17.00
C GLU A 183 -8.65 -3.26 17.85
N ALA A 184 -9.83 -2.75 18.23
CA ALA A 184 -10.85 -3.51 18.96
C ALA A 184 -11.30 -4.75 18.19
N ILE A 185 -11.62 -4.61 16.90
CA ILE A 185 -12.07 -5.71 16.04
C ILE A 185 -10.95 -6.74 15.83
N GLN A 186 -9.70 -6.31 15.68
CA GLN A 186 -8.55 -7.19 15.49
C GLN A 186 -8.27 -8.03 16.74
N ARG A 187 -8.40 -7.44 17.94
CA ARG A 187 -8.19 -8.12 19.22
C ARG A 187 -9.23 -9.21 19.53
N ILE A 188 -10.44 -9.13 18.97
CA ILE A 188 -11.42 -10.19 19.10
C ILE A 188 -10.97 -11.41 18.25
N PRO A 189 -10.83 -12.61 18.83
CA PRO A 189 -10.42 -13.80 18.09
C PRO A 189 -11.35 -14.11 16.90
N ILE A 190 -10.79 -14.64 15.81
CA ILE A 190 -11.55 -14.95 14.59
C ILE A 190 -12.63 -16.03 14.82
N GLU A 191 -12.40 -16.89 15.81
CA GLU A 191 -13.29 -17.98 16.21
C GLU A 191 -14.53 -17.47 16.97
N SER A 192 -14.42 -16.32 17.65
CA SER A 192 -15.44 -15.72 18.52
C SER A 192 -16.50 -14.92 17.75
N LYS A 193 -17.06 -15.48 16.67
CA LYS A 193 -18.06 -14.78 15.83
C LYS A 193 -19.36 -14.42 16.56
N ALA A 194 -19.66 -15.15 17.64
CA ALA A 194 -20.80 -14.91 18.51
C ALA A 194 -20.51 -13.87 19.61
N SER A 195 -19.36 -13.19 19.55
CA SER A 195 -19.02 -12.16 20.54
C SER A 195 -20.10 -11.06 20.55
N PRO A 196 -20.68 -10.73 21.72
CA PRO A 196 -21.73 -9.74 21.82
C PRO A 196 -21.27 -8.32 21.48
N THR A 197 -19.95 -8.07 21.43
CA THR A 197 -19.40 -6.75 21.13
C THR A 197 -19.21 -6.47 19.64
N LEU A 198 -19.19 -7.51 18.79
CA LEU A 198 -18.99 -7.34 17.34
C LEU A 198 -20.13 -6.56 16.66
N PRO A 199 -21.43 -6.88 16.86
CA PRO A 199 -22.50 -6.13 16.20
C PRO A 199 -22.52 -4.64 16.57
N PRO A 200 -22.46 -4.24 17.86
CA PRO A 200 -22.42 -2.82 18.23
C PRO A 200 -21.16 -2.09 17.73
N LEU A 201 -20.01 -2.77 17.65
CA LEU A 201 -18.80 -2.20 17.04
C LEU A 201 -19.04 -1.85 15.56
N ILE A 202 -19.70 -2.73 14.81
CA ILE A 202 -20.03 -2.46 13.41
C ILE A 202 -21.07 -1.35 13.27
N ASP A 203 -22.06 -1.29 14.16
CA ASP A 203 -22.98 -0.15 14.19
C ASP A 203 -22.22 1.16 14.38
N LEU A 204 -21.30 1.24 15.34
CA LEU A 204 -20.43 2.41 15.55
C LEU A 204 -19.54 2.74 14.35
N VAL A 205 -18.97 1.75 13.67
CA VAL A 205 -18.21 1.98 12.43
C VAL A 205 -19.08 2.68 11.38
N THR A 206 -20.36 2.28 11.28
CA THR A 206 -21.29 2.79 10.28
C THR A 206 -22.04 4.06 10.69
N THR A 207 -22.07 4.43 11.97
CA THR A 207 -22.79 5.63 12.44
C THR A 207 -22.33 6.91 11.72
N PRO A 208 -21.03 7.25 11.67
CA PRO A 208 -20.57 8.45 10.96
C PRO A 208 -20.76 8.39 9.44
N LEU A 209 -20.86 7.18 8.87
CA LEU A 209 -21.10 6.98 7.43
C LEU A 209 -22.53 7.32 7.01
N SER A 210 -23.46 7.46 7.96
CA SER A 210 -24.83 7.91 7.67
C SER A 210 -24.89 9.39 7.29
N GLU A 211 -23.88 10.18 7.67
CA GLU A 211 -23.83 11.61 7.42
C GLU A 211 -22.96 11.93 6.20
N ALA A 212 -23.57 12.42 5.12
CA ALA A 212 -22.88 12.68 3.86
C ALA A 212 -21.77 13.74 3.97
N SER A 213 -21.92 14.71 4.88
CA SER A 213 -20.92 15.76 5.15
C SER A 213 -19.57 15.18 5.62
N LEU A 214 -19.60 14.03 6.31
CA LEU A 214 -18.43 13.40 6.91
C LEU A 214 -17.76 12.38 5.98
N HIS A 215 -18.33 12.05 4.82
CA HIS A 215 -17.83 10.99 3.93
C HIS A 215 -16.39 11.23 3.49
N ALA A 216 -16.03 12.48 3.15
CA ALA A 216 -14.68 12.82 2.71
C ALA A 216 -13.61 12.55 3.79
N GLN A 217 -13.96 12.69 5.06
CA GLN A 217 -13.05 12.43 6.19
C GLN A 217 -13.07 10.95 6.61
N THR A 218 -14.26 10.33 6.62
CA THR A 218 -14.47 8.99 7.20
C THR A 218 -14.09 7.87 6.23
N LEU A 219 -14.34 8.01 4.94
CA LEU A 219 -14.02 6.98 3.94
C LEU A 219 -12.53 6.60 3.91
N PRO A 220 -11.57 7.56 3.84
CA PRO A 220 -10.15 7.23 3.90
C PRO A 220 -9.77 6.45 5.16
N GLN A 221 -10.33 6.82 6.31
CA GLN A 221 -10.05 6.15 7.59
C GLN A 221 -10.65 4.74 7.65
N VAL A 222 -11.85 4.53 7.09
CA VAL A 222 -12.47 3.20 6.99
C VAL A 222 -11.68 2.28 6.06
N LEU A 223 -11.25 2.79 4.90
CA LEU A 223 -10.40 2.04 3.97
C LEU A 223 -9.09 1.61 4.65
N THR A 224 -8.45 2.54 5.38
CA THR A 224 -7.13 2.35 5.98
C THR A 224 -7.14 1.46 7.22
N HIS A 225 -8.11 1.63 8.12
CA HIS A 225 -8.08 0.98 9.44
C HIS A 225 -9.12 -0.13 9.63
N ILE A 226 -10.19 -0.15 8.84
CA ILE A 226 -11.26 -1.16 8.96
C ILE A 226 -11.16 -2.19 7.84
N LEU A 227 -11.16 -1.76 6.58
CA LEU A 227 -11.14 -2.70 5.45
C LEU A 227 -9.78 -3.37 5.22
N SER A 228 -8.72 -2.89 5.86
CA SER A 228 -7.40 -3.54 5.89
C SER A 228 -7.29 -4.69 6.91
N ILE A 229 -8.31 -4.88 7.77
CA ILE A 229 -8.29 -5.90 8.81
C ILE A 229 -8.20 -7.31 8.19
N PRO A 230 -7.25 -8.15 8.64
CA PRO A 230 -7.10 -9.51 8.15
C PRO A 230 -8.36 -10.31 8.42
N LEU A 231 -8.87 -10.96 7.37
CA LEU A 231 -10.05 -11.81 7.42
C LEU A 231 -11.31 -11.12 7.97
N LEU A 232 -11.45 -9.79 7.81
CA LEU A 232 -12.59 -9.01 8.31
C LEU A 232 -13.94 -9.69 8.05
N LEU A 233 -14.23 -10.03 6.79
CA LEU A 233 -15.54 -10.62 6.41
C LEU A 233 -15.80 -12.00 7.06
N ASN A 234 -14.76 -12.68 7.55
CA ASN A 234 -14.89 -13.94 8.28
C ASN A 234 -15.02 -13.75 9.80
N ARG A 235 -14.51 -12.62 10.34
CA ARG A 235 -14.63 -12.26 11.75
C ARG A 235 -16.05 -11.84 12.12
N LEU A 236 -16.75 -11.21 11.18
CA LEU A 236 -18.09 -10.66 11.42
C LEU A 236 -19.18 -11.73 11.30
N PRO A 237 -20.18 -11.72 12.19
CA PRO A 237 -21.40 -12.50 11.99
C PRO A 237 -22.16 -11.96 10.77
N LEU A 238 -22.92 -12.84 10.10
CA LEU A 238 -23.60 -12.52 8.84
C LEU A 238 -24.49 -11.26 8.92
N PRO A 239 -25.29 -11.03 9.98
CA PRO A 239 -26.08 -9.81 10.09
C PRO A 239 -25.23 -8.53 10.12
N ALA A 240 -24.12 -8.54 10.86
CA ALA A 240 -23.22 -7.40 10.95
C ALA A 240 -22.49 -7.16 9.62
N LEU A 241 -22.10 -8.22 8.91
CA LEU A 241 -21.51 -8.10 7.58
C LEU A 241 -22.49 -7.48 6.58
N THR A 242 -23.76 -7.91 6.60
CA THR A 242 -24.81 -7.35 5.75
C THR A 242 -25.05 -5.88 6.08
N ALA A 243 -25.09 -5.51 7.37
CA ALA A 243 -25.23 -4.13 7.81
C ALA A 243 -24.05 -3.26 7.36
N LEU A 244 -22.81 -3.74 7.52
CA LEU A 244 -21.61 -3.05 7.04
C LEU A 244 -21.67 -2.85 5.52
N SER A 245 -21.92 -3.90 4.75
CA SER A 245 -22.01 -3.81 3.29
C SER A 245 -23.12 -2.86 2.83
N ALA A 246 -24.28 -2.86 3.50
CA ALA A 246 -25.39 -1.99 3.16
C ALA A 246 -25.11 -0.50 3.41
N ARG A 247 -24.39 -0.18 4.50
CA ARG A 247 -24.11 1.20 4.94
C ARG A 247 -22.80 1.78 4.40
N LEU A 248 -21.92 0.99 3.80
CA LEU A 248 -20.71 1.50 3.15
C LEU A 248 -21.10 2.39 1.94
N PRO A 249 -20.74 3.69 1.94
CA PRO A 249 -21.14 4.61 0.87
C PRO A 249 -20.22 4.47 -0.35
N LEU A 250 -20.23 3.29 -0.97
CA LEU A 250 -19.40 2.98 -2.15
C LEU A 250 -19.72 3.87 -3.35
N SER A 251 -20.95 4.41 -3.45
CA SER A 251 -21.31 5.42 -4.45
C SER A 251 -20.63 6.78 -4.23
N ALA A 252 -20.18 7.06 -3.00
CA ALA A 252 -19.47 8.28 -2.63
C ALA A 252 -17.95 8.09 -2.61
N LEU A 253 -17.43 6.97 -3.11
CA LEU A 253 -15.99 6.66 -3.07
C LEU A 253 -15.11 7.72 -3.77
N HIS A 254 -15.68 8.45 -4.75
CA HIS A 254 -15.03 9.58 -5.40
C HIS A 254 -14.57 10.68 -4.43
N LEU A 255 -15.20 10.81 -3.26
CA LEU A 255 -14.78 11.75 -2.21
C LEU A 255 -13.45 11.34 -1.55
N ALA A 256 -13.07 10.06 -1.60
CA ALA A 256 -11.79 9.57 -1.11
C ALA A 256 -10.67 9.68 -2.16
N ALA A 257 -10.99 9.96 -3.43
CA ALA A 257 -10.01 10.00 -4.52
C ALA A 257 -8.80 10.94 -4.24
N PRO A 258 -9.01 12.18 -3.74
CA PRO A 258 -7.89 13.08 -3.41
C PRO A 258 -6.97 12.53 -2.31
N SER A 259 -7.48 11.62 -1.48
CA SER A 259 -6.74 11.02 -0.37
C SER A 259 -6.05 9.70 -0.73
N ILE A 260 -6.24 9.15 -1.94
CA ILE A 260 -5.64 7.86 -2.35
C ILE A 260 -4.12 7.82 -2.11
N PRO A 261 -3.32 8.83 -2.51
CA PRO A 261 -1.88 8.81 -2.24
C PRO A 261 -1.57 8.74 -0.73
N SER A 262 -2.32 9.48 0.09
CA SER A 262 -2.15 9.46 1.54
C SER A 262 -2.57 8.14 2.18
N ILE A 263 -3.62 7.48 1.66
CA ILE A 263 -4.06 6.16 2.11
C ILE A 263 -2.95 5.15 1.86
N VAL A 264 -2.41 5.10 0.64
CA VAL A 264 -1.38 4.12 0.26
C VAL A 264 -0.06 4.33 1.03
N ALA A 265 0.25 5.58 1.39
CA ALA A 265 1.42 5.94 2.18
C ALA A 265 1.20 5.90 3.71
N ASP A 266 -0.01 5.58 4.18
CA ASP A 266 -0.32 5.57 5.61
C ASP A 266 0.51 4.50 6.35
N ARG A 267 0.90 4.80 7.59
CA ARG A 267 1.69 3.91 8.44
C ARG A 267 1.01 2.55 8.66
N ALA A 268 -0.31 2.51 8.75
CA ALA A 268 -1.08 1.27 8.91
C ALA A 268 -1.00 0.36 7.67
N LEU A 269 -0.71 0.95 6.50
CA LEU A 269 -0.53 0.24 5.23
C LEU A 269 0.94 0.22 4.78
N ALA A 270 1.91 0.52 5.66
CA ALA A 270 3.32 0.51 5.28
C ALA A 270 3.79 -0.89 4.84
N GLU A 271 3.32 -1.92 5.53
CA GLU A 271 3.58 -3.32 5.20
C GLU A 271 2.70 -3.81 4.03
N PRO A 272 3.15 -4.81 3.24
CA PRO A 272 2.39 -5.31 2.10
C PRO A 272 1.12 -6.07 2.51
N GLU A 273 1.10 -6.75 3.66
CA GLU A 273 -0.03 -7.60 4.09
C GLU A 273 -1.35 -6.83 4.29
N PRO A 274 -1.40 -5.70 5.04
CA PRO A 274 -2.60 -4.88 5.14
C PRO A 274 -3.16 -4.40 3.79
N LYS A 275 -2.29 -4.06 2.83
CA LYS A 275 -2.69 -3.67 1.47
C LYS A 275 -3.37 -4.84 0.75
N VAL A 276 -2.82 -6.04 0.87
CA VAL A 276 -3.39 -7.26 0.28
C VAL A 276 -4.76 -7.57 0.89
N HIS A 277 -4.94 -7.41 2.21
CA HIS A 277 -6.24 -7.59 2.85
C HIS A 277 -7.26 -6.53 2.43
N LEU A 278 -6.83 -5.28 2.27
CA LEU A 278 -7.69 -4.21 1.73
C LEU A 278 -8.18 -4.55 0.32
N ILE A 279 -7.28 -4.94 -0.58
CA ILE A 279 -7.61 -5.42 -1.93
C ILE A 279 -8.61 -6.58 -1.85
N ALA A 280 -8.32 -7.60 -1.03
CA ALA A 280 -9.17 -8.80 -0.94
C ALA A 280 -10.57 -8.51 -0.39
N ASN A 281 -10.70 -7.58 0.56
CA ASN A 281 -11.99 -7.20 1.12
C ASN A 281 -12.79 -6.33 0.14
N LEU A 282 -12.15 -5.39 -0.56
CA LEU A 282 -12.77 -4.56 -1.59
C LEU A 282 -13.31 -5.38 -2.77
N VAL A 283 -12.57 -6.40 -3.19
CA VAL A 283 -12.96 -7.33 -4.27
C VAL A 283 -14.18 -8.16 -3.92
N VAL A 284 -14.48 -8.38 -2.64
CA VAL A 284 -15.72 -9.07 -2.25
C VAL A 284 -16.90 -8.10 -2.15
N LEU A 285 -16.66 -6.89 -1.65
CA LEU A 285 -17.72 -5.92 -1.34
C LEU A 285 -18.22 -5.13 -2.55
N THR A 286 -17.38 -4.91 -3.56
CA THR A 286 -17.65 -3.97 -4.67
C THR A 286 -18.32 -4.61 -5.89
N PRO A 287 -17.92 -5.80 -6.40
CA PRO A 287 -18.45 -6.35 -7.66
C PRO A 287 -19.96 -6.49 -7.75
N PRO A 288 -20.70 -6.87 -6.69
CA PRO A 288 -22.17 -6.94 -6.74
C PRO A 288 -22.84 -5.60 -7.07
N ARG A 289 -22.09 -4.49 -7.01
CA ARG A 289 -22.59 -3.13 -7.17
C ARG A 289 -22.06 -2.43 -8.42
N TYR A 290 -21.18 -3.04 -9.22
CA TYR A 290 -20.59 -2.39 -10.40
C TYR A 290 -21.62 -1.73 -11.31
N ALA A 291 -22.72 -2.41 -11.62
CA ALA A 291 -23.79 -1.87 -12.47
C ALA A 291 -24.57 -0.69 -11.86
N LYS A 292 -24.49 -0.50 -10.53
CA LYS A 292 -25.18 0.57 -9.79
C LYS A 292 -24.24 1.68 -9.34
N LEU A 293 -22.93 1.54 -9.54
CA LEU A 293 -21.96 2.53 -9.10
C LEU A 293 -21.92 3.71 -10.08
N PRO A 294 -21.93 4.97 -9.58
CA PRO A 294 -21.65 6.13 -10.41
C PRO A 294 -20.26 6.03 -11.06
N ALA A 295 -20.12 6.56 -12.28
CA ALA A 295 -18.86 6.49 -13.04
C ALA A 295 -17.65 7.01 -12.24
N LYS A 296 -17.78 8.17 -11.56
CA LYS A 296 -16.74 8.76 -10.72
C LYS A 296 -16.36 7.87 -9.53
N ALA A 297 -17.31 7.13 -8.96
CA ALA A 297 -17.05 6.24 -7.84
C ALA A 297 -16.33 4.96 -8.32
N LEU A 298 -16.70 4.45 -9.48
CA LEU A 298 -16.01 3.33 -10.13
C LEU A 298 -14.57 3.71 -10.53
N GLU A 299 -14.37 4.93 -11.03
CA GLU A 299 -13.05 5.51 -11.31
C GLU A 299 -12.17 5.54 -10.06
N ALA A 300 -12.66 6.13 -8.97
CA ALA A 300 -11.93 6.16 -7.69
C ALA A 300 -11.62 4.76 -7.12
N TYR A 301 -12.53 3.80 -7.31
CA TYR A 301 -12.28 2.39 -6.95
C TYR A 301 -11.12 1.80 -7.73
N LEU A 302 -11.11 2.00 -9.06
CA LEU A 302 -10.07 1.49 -9.94
C LEU A 302 -8.71 2.16 -9.66
N GLU A 303 -8.69 3.47 -9.43
CA GLU A 303 -7.50 4.21 -9.04
C GLU A 303 -6.92 3.70 -7.71
N LEU A 304 -7.77 3.52 -6.69
CA LEU A 304 -7.34 2.98 -5.40
C LEU A 304 -6.74 1.57 -5.55
N MET A 305 -7.42 0.69 -6.29
CA MET A 305 -6.95 -0.66 -6.52
C MET A 305 -5.62 -0.68 -7.30
N ALA A 306 -5.48 0.15 -8.33
CA ALA A 306 -4.25 0.29 -9.11
C ALA A 306 -3.10 0.83 -8.24
N ALA A 307 -3.36 1.85 -7.42
CA ALA A 307 -2.36 2.44 -6.53
C ALA A 307 -1.89 1.44 -5.45
N LEU A 308 -2.82 0.67 -4.86
CA LEU A 308 -2.49 -0.38 -3.90
C LEU A 308 -1.64 -1.48 -4.54
N MET A 309 -2.01 -1.94 -5.73
CA MET A 309 -1.25 -2.96 -6.47
C MET A 309 0.14 -2.44 -6.84
N ASN A 310 0.27 -1.24 -7.38
CA ASN A 310 1.57 -0.65 -7.74
C ASN A 310 2.50 -0.44 -6.53
N ALA A 311 1.95 -0.37 -5.31
CA ALA A 311 2.71 -0.26 -4.08
C ALA A 311 3.07 -1.62 -3.44
N LEU A 312 2.79 -2.74 -4.12
CA LEU A 312 3.20 -4.08 -3.74
C LEU A 312 4.40 -4.55 -4.59
N PRO A 313 5.29 -5.40 -4.02
CA PRO A 313 6.32 -6.08 -4.81
C PRO A 313 5.72 -6.91 -5.97
N THR A 314 6.50 -7.11 -7.02
CA THR A 314 6.15 -8.09 -8.06
C THR A 314 5.97 -9.48 -7.43
N HIS A 315 4.98 -10.23 -7.91
CA HIS A 315 4.58 -11.55 -7.37
C HIS A 315 3.92 -11.54 -5.97
N ALA A 316 3.64 -10.36 -5.37
CA ALA A 316 3.02 -10.28 -4.05
C ALA A 316 1.66 -11.00 -3.91
N LEU A 317 0.91 -11.10 -5.01
CA LEU A 317 -0.41 -11.74 -5.03
C LEU A 317 -0.36 -13.21 -5.48
N GLU A 318 0.82 -13.74 -5.81
CA GLU A 318 0.95 -15.10 -6.30
C GLU A 318 0.87 -16.12 -5.16
N PRO A 319 0.17 -17.26 -5.37
CA PRO A 319 0.24 -18.35 -4.41
C PRO A 319 1.67 -18.91 -4.37
N PRO A 320 2.19 -19.27 -3.18
CA PRO A 320 3.50 -19.93 -3.07
C PRO A 320 3.48 -21.20 -3.91
N GLU A 321 4.49 -21.37 -4.76
CA GLU A 321 4.64 -22.56 -5.57
C GLU A 321 4.79 -23.77 -4.66
N ARG A 322 3.87 -24.73 -4.78
CA ARG A 322 4.11 -26.07 -4.25
C ARG A 322 5.23 -26.66 -5.10
N ASN A 323 6.41 -26.83 -4.51
CA ASN A 323 7.53 -27.64 -5.00
C ASN A 323 7.17 -28.51 -6.21
N THR A 324 7.43 -28.01 -7.41
CA THR A 324 7.45 -28.82 -8.63
C THR A 324 8.62 -28.32 -9.47
N ARG A 325 9.48 -29.26 -9.84
CA ARG A 325 10.69 -29.14 -10.66
C ARG A 325 10.41 -28.67 -12.11
N ASP A 326 9.36 -27.88 -12.33
CA ASP A 326 8.81 -27.51 -13.65
C ASP A 326 8.87 -25.99 -13.91
N ALA A 327 9.51 -25.19 -13.04
CA ALA A 327 9.58 -23.73 -13.19
C ALA A 327 10.66 -23.23 -14.18
N THR A 328 11.29 -24.13 -14.95
CA THR A 328 12.23 -23.78 -16.03
C THR A 328 11.65 -24.16 -17.40
N ARG A 329 10.54 -23.52 -17.76
CA ARG A 329 10.17 -23.33 -19.17
C ARG A 329 9.86 -21.86 -19.40
N THR A 330 10.91 -21.06 -19.44
CA THR A 330 10.87 -19.64 -19.79
C THR A 330 11.48 -19.46 -21.18
N TRP A 331 10.64 -19.57 -22.22
CA TRP A 331 10.67 -18.80 -23.47
C TRP A 331 11.92 -18.73 -24.39
N ALA A 332 12.97 -19.51 -24.18
CA ALA A 332 14.01 -19.70 -25.19
C ALA A 332 14.71 -21.04 -24.96
N ASP A 333 14.20 -22.11 -25.59
CA ASP A 333 14.90 -23.38 -25.90
C ASP A 333 13.84 -24.41 -26.37
N ALA A 334 13.15 -24.08 -27.44
CA ALA A 334 12.42 -25.05 -28.23
C ALA A 334 12.80 -24.72 -29.67
N ASP A 335 13.89 -25.36 -30.13
CA ASP A 335 14.15 -25.77 -31.51
C ASP A 335 15.61 -26.25 -31.61
N GLU A 336 15.93 -27.43 -31.09
CA GLU A 336 16.99 -28.30 -31.64
C GLU A 336 16.54 -29.76 -31.48
N ASP A 337 15.98 -30.31 -32.55
CA ASP A 337 15.99 -31.74 -32.79
C ASP A 337 17.45 -32.14 -33.05
N GLU A 338 18.05 -33.01 -32.24
CA GLU A 338 19.04 -33.97 -32.74
C GLU A 338 19.29 -35.12 -31.75
N ASP A 339 19.19 -36.32 -32.31
CA ASP A 339 19.63 -37.58 -31.73
C ASP A 339 21.14 -37.55 -31.42
N GLY A 340 21.56 -38.19 -30.32
CA GLY A 340 22.91 -38.75 -30.20
C GLY A 340 23.85 -38.13 -29.16
N ASP A 341 24.05 -38.92 -28.11
CA ASP A 341 25.29 -39.14 -27.34
C ASP A 341 25.77 -38.16 -26.25
N GLU A 342 26.17 -38.82 -25.15
CA GLU A 342 26.64 -38.33 -23.86
C GLU A 342 27.79 -37.30 -23.93
N GLU A 343 27.60 -36.11 -23.36
CA GLU A 343 28.70 -35.33 -22.77
C GLU A 343 28.21 -34.43 -21.61
N GLY A 344 29.03 -34.31 -20.57
CA GLY A 344 28.66 -33.87 -19.22
C GLY A 344 28.18 -32.42 -19.05
N PRO A 345 27.72 -32.05 -17.84
CA PRO A 345 27.03 -30.78 -17.61
C PRO A 345 28.00 -29.59 -17.71
N ALA A 346 27.86 -28.80 -18.77
CA ALA A 346 28.50 -27.50 -18.88
C ALA A 346 27.89 -26.52 -17.83
N PRO A 347 28.72 -25.72 -17.12
CA PRO A 347 28.22 -24.76 -16.14
C PRO A 347 27.52 -23.59 -16.84
N GLN A 348 26.19 -23.57 -16.79
CA GLN A 348 25.40 -22.41 -17.22
C GLN A 348 25.52 -21.29 -16.17
N ALA A 349 26.17 -20.19 -16.57
CA ALA A 349 26.25 -18.98 -15.77
C ALA A 349 24.92 -18.21 -15.86
N ILE A 350 24.06 -18.37 -14.83
CA ILE A 350 22.87 -17.52 -14.67
C ILE A 350 23.36 -16.12 -14.29
N VAL A 351 23.12 -15.14 -15.18
CA VAL A 351 23.35 -13.73 -14.86
C VAL A 351 22.33 -13.31 -13.81
N VAL A 352 22.76 -13.31 -12.55
CA VAL A 352 21.95 -12.86 -11.41
C VAL A 352 21.89 -11.33 -11.46
N THR A 353 20.74 -10.77 -11.82
CA THR A 353 20.53 -9.32 -11.96
C THR A 353 20.49 -8.58 -10.61
N SER A 354 20.36 -9.28 -9.48
CA SER A 354 20.50 -8.72 -8.13
C SER A 354 20.80 -9.80 -7.09
N PHE A 355 21.77 -9.52 -6.20
CA PHE A 355 22.11 -10.37 -5.05
C PHE A 355 21.24 -10.10 -3.81
N GLU A 356 20.23 -9.20 -3.92
CA GLU A 356 19.31 -8.94 -2.82
C GLU A 356 18.32 -10.10 -2.66
N PRO A 357 18.11 -10.61 -1.44
CA PRO A 357 17.11 -11.65 -1.21
C PRO A 357 15.73 -11.12 -1.61
N PRO A 358 14.94 -11.88 -2.39
CA PRO A 358 13.61 -11.44 -2.80
C PRO A 358 12.79 -11.10 -1.55
N PRO A 359 12.04 -9.99 -1.57
CA PRO A 359 11.27 -9.56 -0.40
C PRO A 359 10.40 -10.71 0.07
N ARG A 360 10.60 -11.14 1.32
CA ARG A 360 9.85 -12.26 1.91
C ARG A 360 8.39 -11.82 2.06
N LEU A 361 7.56 -12.27 1.14
CA LEU A 361 6.13 -12.04 1.20
C LEU A 361 5.54 -12.80 2.40
N PRO A 362 4.65 -12.17 3.19
CA PRO A 362 4.01 -12.83 4.32
C PRO A 362 3.12 -13.99 3.84
N GLU A 363 3.05 -15.05 4.64
CA GLU A 363 2.20 -16.20 4.34
C GLU A 363 0.72 -15.82 4.46
N LEU A 364 0.12 -15.44 3.33
CA LEU A 364 -1.30 -15.08 3.28
C LEU A 364 -2.19 -16.27 3.69
N ASP A 365 -3.29 -16.02 4.37
CA ASP A 365 -4.24 -17.08 4.71
C ASP A 365 -4.94 -17.64 3.44
N LYS A 366 -5.39 -18.91 3.52
CA LYS A 366 -6.01 -19.60 2.38
C LYS A 366 -7.24 -18.87 1.82
N ARG A 367 -8.03 -18.19 2.67
CA ARG A 367 -9.29 -17.55 2.24
C ARG A 367 -9.03 -16.22 1.53
N THR A 368 -8.09 -15.43 2.03
CA THR A 368 -7.61 -14.22 1.34
C THR A 368 -7.07 -14.59 -0.03
N ARG A 369 -6.26 -15.65 -0.13
CA ARG A 369 -5.79 -16.17 -1.44
C ARG A 369 -6.94 -16.53 -2.38
N THR A 370 -7.93 -17.28 -1.92
CA THR A 370 -9.11 -17.63 -2.76
C THR A 370 -9.86 -16.39 -3.24
N ARG A 371 -10.01 -15.36 -2.39
CA ARG A 371 -10.64 -14.09 -2.80
C ARG A 371 -9.81 -13.36 -3.84
N LEU A 372 -8.50 -13.29 -3.67
CA LEU A 372 -7.61 -12.64 -4.64
C LEU A 372 -7.64 -13.35 -6.01
N GLN A 373 -7.82 -14.67 -6.05
CA GLN A 373 -7.95 -15.41 -7.32
C GLN A 373 -9.17 -15.00 -8.16
N THR A 374 -10.14 -14.29 -7.58
CA THR A 374 -11.27 -13.72 -8.34
C THR A 374 -10.87 -12.52 -9.20
N LEU A 375 -9.80 -11.78 -8.82
CA LEU A 375 -9.32 -10.60 -9.55
C LEU A 375 -9.01 -10.90 -11.03
N PRO A 376 -8.16 -11.89 -11.36
CA PRO A 376 -7.85 -12.25 -12.74
C PRO A 376 -8.89 -13.19 -13.38
N SER A 377 -10.06 -13.41 -12.75
CA SER A 377 -11.10 -14.24 -13.35
C SER A 377 -11.75 -13.51 -14.53
N SER A 378 -12.04 -14.24 -15.62
CA SER A 378 -12.65 -13.66 -16.81
C SER A 378 -14.04 -13.08 -16.51
N GLN A 379 -14.80 -13.72 -15.61
CA GLN A 379 -16.10 -13.21 -15.16
C GLN A 379 -15.96 -11.83 -14.49
N HIS A 380 -15.04 -11.68 -13.54
CA HIS A 380 -14.82 -10.40 -12.86
C HIS A 380 -14.36 -9.31 -13.84
N LEU A 381 -13.38 -9.63 -14.70
CA LEU A 381 -12.87 -8.69 -15.70
C LEU A 381 -13.96 -8.26 -16.69
N ASN A 382 -14.79 -9.18 -17.19
CA ASN A 382 -15.88 -8.84 -18.11
C ASN A 382 -16.95 -7.98 -17.43
N SER A 383 -17.31 -8.26 -16.17
CA SER A 383 -18.23 -7.41 -15.41
C SER A 383 -17.67 -6.00 -15.20
N LEU A 384 -16.37 -5.90 -14.93
CA LEU A 384 -15.69 -4.62 -14.73
C LEU A 384 -15.55 -3.84 -16.04
N LEU A 385 -15.14 -4.50 -17.13
CA LEU A 385 -15.05 -3.93 -18.48
C LEU A 385 -16.41 -3.45 -18.99
N GLY A 386 -17.48 -4.18 -18.67
CA GLY A 386 -18.86 -3.79 -18.97
C GLY A 386 -19.33 -2.57 -18.18
N ALA A 387 -18.92 -2.44 -16.92
CA ALA A 387 -19.26 -1.29 -16.08
C ALA A 387 -18.43 -0.03 -16.40
N ALA A 388 -17.18 -0.21 -16.83
CA ALA A 388 -16.25 0.87 -17.17
C ALA A 388 -16.29 1.25 -18.66
N GLN A 389 -17.50 1.37 -19.23
CA GLN A 389 -17.71 1.86 -20.59
C GLN A 389 -17.66 3.39 -20.71
N HIS A 390 -17.81 4.12 -19.59
CA HIS A 390 -17.71 5.58 -19.58
C HIS A 390 -16.25 6.04 -19.73
N GLN A 391 -16.03 7.13 -20.49
CA GLN A 391 -14.70 7.65 -20.79
C GLN A 391 -13.88 8.01 -19.53
N SER A 392 -14.53 8.46 -18.45
CA SER A 392 -13.82 8.90 -17.24
C SER A 392 -13.17 7.74 -16.46
N SER A 393 -13.88 6.61 -16.31
CA SER A 393 -13.37 5.43 -15.61
C SER A 393 -12.44 4.57 -16.46
N ARG A 394 -12.36 4.83 -17.77
CA ARG A 394 -11.59 4.03 -18.74
C ARG A 394 -10.09 4.10 -18.51
N GLN A 395 -9.56 5.28 -18.22
CA GLN A 395 -8.13 5.44 -17.93
C GLN A 395 -7.74 4.72 -16.64
N ALA A 396 -8.56 4.86 -15.58
CA ALA A 396 -8.37 4.14 -14.32
C ALA A 396 -8.46 2.61 -14.51
N LEU A 397 -9.35 2.13 -15.39
CA LEU A 397 -9.46 0.72 -15.75
C LEU A 397 -8.18 0.20 -16.42
N ILE A 398 -7.62 0.96 -17.36
CA ILE A 398 -6.37 0.60 -18.02
C ILE A 398 -5.23 0.52 -17.00
N ALA A 399 -5.13 1.51 -16.11
CA ALA A 399 -4.14 1.51 -15.02
C ALA A 399 -4.33 0.31 -14.08
N PHE A 400 -5.57 -0.05 -13.74
CA PHE A 400 -5.90 -1.23 -12.94
C PHE A 400 -5.48 -2.53 -13.62
N CYS A 401 -5.84 -2.74 -14.89
CA CYS A 401 -5.49 -3.96 -15.63
C CYS A 401 -3.96 -4.09 -15.78
N PHE A 402 -3.29 -2.97 -16.05
CA PHE A 402 -1.84 -2.93 -16.15
C PHE A 402 -1.14 -3.25 -14.81
N ALA A 403 -1.58 -2.62 -13.72
CA ALA A 403 -1.10 -2.91 -12.37
C ALA A 403 -1.32 -4.40 -12.01
N LEU A 404 -2.48 -4.96 -12.34
CA LEU A 404 -2.79 -6.37 -12.14
C LEU A 404 -1.82 -7.30 -12.89
N THR A 405 -1.51 -7.01 -14.17
CA THR A 405 -0.54 -7.81 -14.94
C THR A 405 0.90 -7.69 -14.43
N THR A 406 1.22 -6.59 -13.74
CA THR A 406 2.57 -6.32 -13.21
C THR A 406 2.77 -7.02 -11.86
N VAL A 407 1.77 -6.95 -10.97
CA VAL A 407 1.84 -7.60 -9.64
C VAL A 407 1.60 -9.10 -9.73
N TRP A 408 0.86 -9.57 -10.74
CA TRP A 408 0.51 -10.98 -10.92
C TRP A 408 0.96 -11.56 -12.29
N PRO A 409 2.28 -11.65 -12.57
CA PRO A 409 2.79 -12.08 -13.87
C PRO A 409 2.27 -13.46 -14.33
N LYS A 410 2.16 -14.45 -13.44
CA LYS A 410 1.66 -15.80 -13.80
C LYS A 410 0.24 -15.85 -14.38
N ARG A 411 -0.56 -14.81 -14.15
CA ARG A 411 -1.93 -14.71 -14.66
C ARG A 411 -2.07 -13.68 -15.78
N ARG A 412 -0.96 -13.07 -16.22
CA ARG A 412 -0.92 -12.04 -17.26
C ARG A 412 -1.66 -12.45 -18.52
N ASP A 413 -1.35 -13.62 -19.07
CA ASP A 413 -1.94 -14.08 -20.34
C ASP A 413 -3.46 -14.22 -20.26
N LYS A 414 -3.98 -14.64 -19.08
CA LYS A 414 -5.42 -14.73 -18.85
C LYS A 414 -6.09 -13.36 -18.81
N VAL A 415 -5.45 -12.38 -18.14
CA VAL A 415 -5.96 -11.00 -18.06
C VAL A 415 -5.92 -10.37 -19.45
N LEU A 416 -4.78 -10.44 -20.14
CA LEU A 416 -4.60 -9.89 -21.50
C LEU A 416 -5.53 -10.57 -22.50
N GLY A 417 -5.62 -11.90 -22.50
CA GLY A 417 -6.51 -12.64 -23.39
C GLY A 417 -7.98 -12.28 -23.19
N THR A 418 -8.43 -12.09 -21.94
CA THR A 418 -9.79 -11.63 -21.65
C THR A 418 -10.02 -10.21 -22.17
N ALA A 419 -9.05 -9.31 -21.97
CA ALA A 419 -9.14 -7.92 -22.41
C ALA A 419 -9.09 -7.77 -23.95
N VAL A 420 -8.30 -8.58 -24.65
CA VAL A 420 -8.23 -8.63 -26.12
C VAL A 420 -9.54 -9.17 -26.70
N ALA A 421 -10.08 -10.25 -26.13
CA ALA A 421 -11.34 -10.85 -26.59
C ALA A 421 -12.56 -9.94 -26.34
N PHE A 422 -12.48 -9.05 -25.36
CA PHE A 422 -13.58 -8.15 -25.01
C PHE A 422 -14.00 -7.25 -26.18
N ASN A 423 -15.29 -7.28 -26.52
CA ASN A 423 -15.88 -6.58 -27.67
C ASN A 423 -15.12 -6.81 -28.99
N GLY A 424 -14.56 -8.00 -29.21
CA GLY A 424 -13.86 -8.36 -30.45
C GLY A 424 -12.66 -7.45 -30.74
N GLY A 425 -11.82 -7.18 -29.74
CA GLY A 425 -10.64 -6.32 -29.87
C GLY A 425 -10.94 -4.83 -29.91
N GLY A 426 -12.18 -4.41 -29.65
CA GLY A 426 -12.57 -2.99 -29.61
C GLY A 426 -11.76 -2.16 -28.62
N LEU A 427 -11.42 -2.75 -27.46
CA LEU A 427 -10.60 -2.11 -26.42
C LEU A 427 -9.22 -1.70 -26.95
N VAL A 428 -8.55 -2.55 -27.74
CA VAL A 428 -7.22 -2.27 -28.28
C VAL A 428 -7.24 -1.03 -29.18
N ARG A 429 -8.25 -0.93 -30.06
CA ARG A 429 -8.41 0.23 -30.96
C ARG A 429 -8.69 1.50 -30.18
N GLU A 430 -9.53 1.40 -29.17
CA GLU A 430 -9.91 2.53 -28.34
C GLU A 430 -8.72 3.05 -27.54
N ILE A 431 -7.92 2.16 -26.92
CA ILE A 431 -6.70 2.56 -26.20
C ILE A 431 -5.76 3.31 -27.14
N TYR A 432 -5.51 2.76 -28.33
CA TYR A 432 -4.64 3.39 -29.31
C TYR A 432 -5.16 4.77 -29.73
N ARG A 433 -6.40 4.85 -30.20
CA ARG A 433 -6.98 6.08 -30.78
C ARG A 433 -7.18 7.18 -29.76
N SER A 434 -7.63 6.84 -28.55
CA SER A 434 -8.02 7.83 -27.53
C SER A 434 -6.87 8.24 -26.63
N TYR A 435 -5.87 7.38 -26.40
CA TYR A 435 -4.81 7.64 -25.40
C TYR A 435 -3.40 7.65 -25.99
N VAL A 436 -3.05 6.71 -26.87
CA VAL A 436 -1.65 6.50 -27.29
C VAL A 436 -1.27 7.33 -28.52
N ARG A 437 -2.13 7.39 -29.54
CA ARG A 437 -1.89 8.14 -30.80
C ARG A 437 -1.63 9.62 -30.55
N GLY A 438 -2.39 10.20 -29.62
CA GLY A 438 -2.25 11.60 -29.21
C GLY A 438 -1.15 11.86 -28.19
N ALA A 439 -0.52 10.82 -27.63
CA ALA A 439 0.44 10.98 -26.54
C ALA A 439 1.72 11.69 -27.01
N PRO A 440 2.35 12.50 -26.13
CA PRO A 440 3.62 13.15 -26.42
C PRO A 440 4.80 12.15 -26.41
N LEU A 441 4.64 10.99 -25.77
CA LEU A 441 5.67 9.97 -25.66
C LEU A 441 6.09 9.45 -27.04
N GLY A 442 7.39 9.44 -27.34
CA GLY A 442 7.93 8.86 -28.58
C GLY A 442 7.76 9.69 -29.85
N ARG A 443 7.38 10.97 -29.73
CA ARG A 443 7.39 11.92 -30.84
C ARG A 443 8.81 12.42 -31.12
N GLU A 444 9.12 12.64 -32.39
CA GLU A 444 10.49 12.88 -32.89
C GLU A 444 11.14 14.16 -32.33
N ASP A 445 10.36 15.14 -31.86
CA ASP A 445 10.84 16.48 -31.53
C ASP A 445 11.29 16.70 -30.07
N THR A 446 11.10 15.74 -29.15
CA THR A 446 11.34 16.00 -27.71
C THR A 446 11.81 14.77 -26.92
N LEU A 447 13.13 14.52 -26.94
CA LEU A 447 13.79 13.46 -26.14
C LEU A 447 13.69 13.68 -24.62
N SER A 448 13.56 14.94 -24.18
CA SER A 448 13.36 15.32 -22.77
C SER A 448 11.95 15.01 -22.25
N SER A 449 11.00 14.63 -23.12
CA SER A 449 9.61 14.36 -22.74
C SER A 449 9.45 13.04 -21.96
N LEU A 450 10.31 12.04 -22.17
CA LEU A 450 10.11 10.70 -21.59
C LEU A 450 10.15 10.67 -20.06
N THR A 451 11.00 11.50 -19.46
CA THR A 451 11.19 11.58 -18.00
C THR A 451 10.36 12.68 -17.34
N ASN A 452 9.58 13.44 -18.11
CA ASN A 452 8.77 14.53 -17.57
C ASN A 452 7.60 13.95 -16.73
N PRO A 453 7.46 14.29 -15.44
CA PRO A 453 6.34 13.84 -14.60
C PRO A 453 4.96 14.26 -15.15
N GLU A 454 4.87 15.31 -15.95
CA GLU A 454 3.62 15.74 -16.59
C GLU A 454 3.06 14.69 -17.56
N HIS A 455 3.90 13.79 -18.07
CA HIS A 455 3.50 12.72 -18.99
C HIS A 455 3.30 11.37 -18.28
N ALA A 456 3.33 11.34 -16.94
CA ALA A 456 3.12 10.13 -16.14
C ALA A 456 1.82 9.38 -16.49
N ALA A 457 0.74 10.13 -16.77
CA ALA A 457 -0.56 9.57 -17.10
C ALA A 457 -0.62 8.85 -18.47
N ALA A 458 0.34 9.14 -19.37
CA ALA A 458 0.40 8.54 -20.71
C ALA A 458 1.11 7.19 -20.75
N TRP A 459 1.91 6.87 -19.72
CA TRP A 459 2.67 5.62 -19.65
C TRP A 459 1.80 4.36 -19.49
N PRO A 460 0.84 4.29 -18.54
CA PRO A 460 0.05 3.07 -18.36
C PRO A 460 -0.74 2.64 -19.62
N PRO A 461 -1.42 3.55 -20.35
CA PRO A 461 -2.09 3.18 -21.59
C PRO A 461 -1.16 2.68 -22.69
N LEU A 462 0.02 3.30 -22.86
CA LEU A 462 1.02 2.87 -23.83
C LEU A 462 1.52 1.46 -23.50
N LEU A 463 1.99 1.23 -22.28
CA LEU A 463 2.57 -0.06 -21.88
C LEU A 463 1.54 -1.18 -21.86
N PHE A 464 0.30 -0.88 -21.45
CA PHE A 464 -0.78 -1.85 -21.51
C PHE A 464 -1.16 -2.21 -22.96
N LEU A 465 -1.18 -1.22 -23.87
CA LEU A 465 -1.41 -1.49 -25.30
C LEU A 465 -0.32 -2.37 -25.90
N VAL A 466 0.95 -2.11 -25.56
CA VAL A 466 2.10 -2.93 -25.99
C VAL A 466 1.91 -4.39 -25.56
N ASP A 467 1.52 -4.61 -24.30
CA ASP A 467 1.26 -5.94 -23.77
C ASP A 467 0.06 -6.63 -24.46
N LEU A 468 -1.05 -5.91 -24.62
CA LEU A 468 -2.25 -6.42 -25.30
C LEU A 468 -1.97 -6.77 -26.77
N TYR A 469 -1.26 -5.91 -27.48
CA TYR A 469 -0.98 -6.12 -28.90
C TYR A 469 0.01 -7.25 -29.10
N THR A 470 1.04 -7.36 -28.25
CA THR A 470 1.94 -8.53 -28.23
C THR A 470 1.14 -9.82 -28.03
N GLN A 471 0.21 -9.85 -27.07
CA GLN A 471 -0.66 -11.01 -26.84
C GLN A 471 -1.54 -11.32 -28.07
N ALA A 472 -2.12 -10.29 -28.69
CA ALA A 472 -2.96 -10.46 -29.88
C ALA A 472 -2.15 -11.04 -31.04
N LEU A 473 -0.92 -10.58 -31.27
CA LEU A 473 -0.02 -11.08 -32.32
C LEU A 473 0.39 -12.54 -32.12
N LEU A 474 0.44 -13.04 -30.88
CA LEU A 474 0.70 -14.46 -30.61
C LEU A 474 -0.47 -15.36 -31.01
N THR A 475 -1.70 -14.88 -30.86
CA THR A 475 -2.91 -15.65 -31.15
C THR A 475 -3.44 -15.45 -32.58
N MET A 476 -2.98 -14.41 -33.28
CA MET A 476 -3.49 -14.01 -34.59
C MET A 476 -2.72 -14.68 -35.74
N GLY A 477 -3.44 -15.23 -36.72
CA GLY A 477 -2.86 -15.75 -37.96
C GLY A 477 -2.44 -14.64 -38.94
N ASP A 478 -1.66 -14.96 -39.98
CA ASP A 478 -1.28 -13.97 -41.00
C ASP A 478 -2.51 -13.46 -41.80
N ASP A 479 -3.47 -14.33 -42.12
CA ASP A 479 -4.69 -13.93 -42.83
C ASP A 479 -5.58 -12.99 -42.02
N GLU A 480 -5.66 -13.21 -40.70
CA GLU A 480 -6.36 -12.35 -39.76
C GLU A 480 -5.65 -11.00 -39.59
N PHE A 481 -4.31 -11.01 -39.64
CA PHE A 481 -3.47 -9.81 -39.53
C PHE A 481 -3.64 -8.89 -40.74
N PHE A 482 -3.64 -9.43 -41.96
CA PHE A 482 -3.78 -8.67 -43.21
C PHE A 482 -5.23 -8.44 -43.64
N ASN A 483 -6.22 -8.90 -42.86
CA ASN A 483 -7.65 -8.87 -43.21
C ASN A 483 -7.96 -9.55 -44.56
N SER A 484 -7.26 -10.65 -44.87
CA SER A 484 -7.43 -11.40 -46.12
C SER A 484 -8.70 -12.27 -46.11
N SER A 485 -9.18 -12.66 -44.93
CA SER A 485 -10.40 -13.44 -44.71
C SER A 485 -11.63 -12.54 -44.53
N GLY A 486 -12.78 -12.94 -45.08
CA GLY A 486 -14.02 -12.15 -45.23
C GLY A 486 -14.63 -11.51 -43.96
N PRO A 487 -15.81 -10.86 -44.07
CA PRO A 487 -16.31 -9.89 -43.09
C PRO A 487 -16.64 -10.40 -41.68
N THR A 488 -16.51 -11.69 -41.40
CA THR A 488 -17.00 -12.35 -40.16
C THR A 488 -15.90 -12.83 -39.22
N VAL A 489 -14.62 -12.83 -39.61
CA VAL A 489 -13.49 -13.28 -38.77
C VAL A 489 -12.88 -12.11 -38.01
N HIS A 490 -12.45 -12.34 -36.76
CA HIS A 490 -11.85 -11.35 -35.88
C HIS A 490 -10.68 -10.62 -36.58
N ARG A 491 -10.93 -9.37 -36.97
CA ARG A 491 -9.99 -8.52 -37.70
C ARG A 491 -8.87 -8.02 -36.80
N ASN A 492 -7.69 -7.78 -37.37
CA ASN A 492 -6.63 -7.00 -36.73
C ASN A 492 -7.23 -5.71 -36.13
N PRO A 493 -7.06 -5.45 -34.81
CA PRO A 493 -7.69 -4.32 -34.17
C PRO A 493 -7.14 -2.97 -34.67
N LEU A 494 -5.90 -2.92 -35.14
CA LEU A 494 -5.29 -1.69 -35.67
C LEU A 494 -5.20 -1.79 -37.20
N THR A 495 -5.41 -0.68 -37.90
CA THR A 495 -5.12 -0.64 -39.35
C THR A 495 -3.60 -0.67 -39.60
N LEU A 496 -3.16 -1.04 -40.80
CA LEU A 496 -1.73 -1.08 -41.14
C LEU A 496 -1.07 0.32 -41.00
N ASP A 497 -1.80 1.39 -41.31
CA ASP A 497 -1.32 2.76 -41.10
C ASP A 497 -1.18 3.10 -39.61
N GLU A 498 -2.19 2.70 -38.80
CA GLU A 498 -2.14 2.86 -37.34
C GLU A 498 -0.97 2.08 -36.74
N LEU A 499 -0.72 0.87 -37.23
CA LEU A 499 0.37 0.03 -36.81
C LEU A 499 1.73 0.62 -37.19
N THR A 500 1.86 1.20 -38.38
CA THR A 500 3.08 1.90 -38.83
C THR A 500 3.38 3.11 -37.96
N SER A 501 2.36 3.90 -37.59
CA SER A 501 2.54 5.02 -36.66
C SER A 501 2.89 4.55 -35.25
N PHE A 502 2.25 3.48 -34.78
CA PHE A 502 2.47 2.93 -33.44
C PHE A 502 3.87 2.32 -33.28
N SER A 503 4.31 1.51 -34.24
CA SER A 503 5.66 0.94 -34.29
C SER A 503 6.74 2.02 -34.37
N ARG A 504 6.53 3.10 -35.12
CA ARG A 504 7.45 4.25 -35.14
C ARG A 504 7.57 4.91 -33.77
N GLN A 505 6.43 5.15 -33.11
CA GLN A 505 6.40 5.73 -31.76
C GLN A 505 7.15 4.85 -30.74
N MET A 506 6.93 3.53 -30.77
CA MET A 506 7.63 2.58 -29.91
C MET A 506 9.13 2.52 -30.22
N LEU A 507 9.53 2.54 -31.50
CA LEU A 507 10.93 2.52 -31.92
C LEU A 507 11.69 3.73 -31.38
N ASN A 508 11.10 4.93 -31.48
CA ASN A 508 11.69 6.15 -30.93
C ASN A 508 11.92 6.07 -29.41
N ILE A 509 10.96 5.52 -28.67
CA ILE A 509 11.09 5.34 -27.21
C ILE A 509 12.17 4.30 -26.89
N ALA A 510 12.11 3.13 -27.53
CA ALA A 510 13.07 2.05 -27.30
C ALA A 510 14.51 2.47 -27.65
N PHE A 511 14.69 3.21 -28.73
CA PHE A 511 15.98 3.77 -29.13
C PHE A 511 16.48 4.81 -28.11
N THR A 512 15.61 5.71 -27.64
CA THR A 512 15.99 6.71 -26.63
C THR A 512 16.42 6.06 -25.31
N LEU A 513 15.69 5.04 -24.85
CA LEU A 513 16.05 4.25 -23.68
C LEU A 513 17.32 3.42 -23.89
N TYR A 514 17.65 3.09 -25.15
CA TYR A 514 18.91 2.42 -25.47
C TYR A 514 20.11 3.37 -25.41
N TRP A 515 19.91 4.64 -25.76
CA TRP A 515 21.00 5.62 -25.89
C TRP A 515 21.32 6.34 -24.57
N ARG A 516 20.34 6.53 -23.68
CA ARG A 516 20.55 7.23 -22.41
C ARG A 516 21.10 6.30 -21.33
N ASP A 517 22.42 6.33 -21.14
CA ASP A 517 23.08 5.60 -20.05
C ASP A 517 22.75 6.19 -18.66
N ASP A 518 22.41 7.48 -18.56
CA ASP A 518 21.93 8.11 -17.31
C ASP A 518 20.60 7.55 -16.80
N LEU A 519 19.82 6.86 -17.65
CA LEU A 519 18.62 6.12 -17.25
C LEU A 519 18.92 4.65 -16.91
N ARG A 520 20.15 4.19 -17.14
CA ARG A 520 20.65 2.84 -16.83
C ARG A 520 21.50 2.81 -15.56
N GLY A 521 22.21 3.91 -15.26
CA GLY A 521 23.04 4.03 -14.06
C GLY A 521 22.23 4.41 -12.84
N GLY A 522 21.97 3.46 -11.93
CA GLY A 522 21.16 3.59 -10.72
C GLY A 522 21.57 4.64 -9.67
N SER A 523 21.63 5.91 -10.06
CA SER A 523 21.89 7.04 -9.17
C SER A 523 20.59 7.57 -8.56
N ALA A 524 20.23 6.96 -7.43
CA ALA A 524 19.55 7.50 -6.24
C ALA A 524 18.17 8.21 -6.29
N SER A 525 17.55 8.56 -7.43
CA SER A 525 16.20 9.19 -7.36
C SER A 525 15.25 9.05 -8.57
N GLY A 526 15.52 8.20 -9.57
CA GLY A 526 14.72 8.19 -10.82
C GLY A 526 14.58 6.85 -11.57
N ASP A 527 14.81 5.70 -10.90
CA ASP A 527 14.85 4.37 -11.54
C ASP A 527 13.47 3.87 -12.05
N SER A 528 12.38 4.46 -11.55
CA SER A 528 11.01 4.07 -11.90
C SER A 528 10.38 5.01 -12.95
N VAL A 529 9.55 4.43 -13.80
CA VAL A 529 8.78 5.17 -14.81
C VAL A 529 7.76 6.10 -14.13
N PRO A 530 7.64 7.38 -14.54
CA PRO A 530 6.62 8.28 -14.02
C PRO A 530 5.22 7.68 -14.15
N GLY A 531 4.47 7.62 -13.04
CA GLY A 531 3.11 7.04 -13.00
C GLY A 531 3.07 5.51 -12.82
N VAL A 532 4.21 4.82 -12.88
CA VAL A 532 4.32 3.37 -12.67
C VAL A 532 5.54 3.07 -11.78
N ALA A 533 5.37 3.24 -10.46
CA ALA A 533 6.46 3.06 -9.49
C ALA A 533 7.06 1.64 -9.47
N SER A 534 6.27 0.62 -9.85
CA SER A 534 6.68 -0.78 -9.83
C SER A 534 7.52 -1.21 -11.04
N LEU A 535 7.61 -0.39 -12.09
CA LEU A 535 8.30 -0.75 -13.34
C LEU A 535 9.54 0.13 -13.54
N LYS A 536 10.67 -0.55 -13.75
CA LYS A 536 11.94 0.08 -14.13
C LYS A 536 12.01 0.34 -15.63
N TRP A 537 12.88 1.27 -16.03
CA TRP A 537 13.11 1.61 -17.45
C TRP A 537 13.55 0.41 -18.30
N GLU A 538 14.31 -0.53 -17.72
CA GLU A 538 14.69 -1.79 -18.36
C GLU A 538 13.46 -2.63 -18.76
N GLY A 539 12.51 -2.77 -17.84
CA GLY A 539 11.27 -3.51 -18.09
C GLY A 539 10.40 -2.86 -19.18
N VAL A 540 10.41 -1.53 -19.30
CA VAL A 540 9.76 -0.82 -20.41
C VAL A 540 10.42 -1.17 -21.74
N ARG A 541 11.75 -1.08 -21.79
CA ARG A 541 12.53 -1.40 -22.99
C ARG A 541 12.25 -2.83 -23.46
N ASP A 542 12.24 -3.80 -22.55
CA ASP A 542 11.96 -5.20 -22.86
C ASP A 542 10.56 -5.39 -23.45
N LYS A 543 9.54 -4.75 -22.89
CA LYS A 543 8.16 -4.82 -23.42
C LYS A 543 8.06 -4.23 -24.82
N LEU A 544 8.63 -3.04 -25.03
CA LEU A 544 8.60 -2.36 -26.33
C LEU A 544 9.34 -3.15 -27.41
N THR A 545 10.55 -3.63 -27.09
CA THR A 545 11.36 -4.40 -28.04
C THR A 545 10.71 -5.72 -28.42
N ARG A 546 10.10 -6.45 -27.48
CA ARG A 546 9.35 -7.68 -27.79
C ARG A 546 8.18 -7.42 -28.73
N CYS A 547 7.40 -6.36 -28.50
CA CYS A 547 6.30 -5.98 -29.38
C CYS A 547 6.81 -5.58 -30.77
N LEU A 548 7.87 -4.77 -30.85
CA LEU A 548 8.51 -4.39 -32.11
C LEU A 548 9.03 -5.59 -32.89
N GLN A 549 9.69 -6.54 -32.23
CA GLN A 549 10.14 -7.79 -32.83
C GLN A 549 8.97 -8.61 -33.37
N ALA A 550 7.88 -8.73 -32.61
CA ALA A 550 6.68 -9.44 -33.03
C ALA A 550 5.99 -8.78 -34.24
N ILE A 551 6.05 -7.45 -34.36
CA ILE A 551 5.55 -6.72 -35.54
C ILE A 551 6.50 -6.95 -36.73
N HIS A 552 7.80 -6.79 -36.51
CA HIS A 552 8.82 -6.96 -37.54
C HIS A 552 8.83 -8.37 -38.13
N THR A 553 8.65 -9.43 -37.33
CA THR A 553 8.59 -10.82 -37.82
C THR A 553 7.37 -11.09 -38.71
N ARG A 554 6.31 -10.29 -38.61
CA ARG A 554 5.13 -10.36 -39.50
C ARG A 554 5.33 -9.60 -40.80
N GLU A 555 6.16 -8.56 -40.78
CA GLU A 555 6.49 -7.78 -41.96
C GLU A 555 7.61 -8.41 -42.80
N CYS A 556 8.62 -8.97 -42.13
CA CYS A 556 9.89 -9.27 -42.77
C CYS A 556 9.77 -10.40 -43.80
N VAL A 557 9.93 -10.01 -45.07
CA VAL A 557 10.46 -10.82 -46.15
C VAL A 557 11.92 -10.41 -46.28
N VAL A 558 12.91 -11.21 -45.89
CA VAL A 558 14.25 -11.29 -46.52
C VAL A 558 15.05 -12.44 -45.88
N TYR A 559 15.34 -13.49 -46.67
CA TYR A 559 16.56 -14.28 -46.48
C TYR A 559 17.68 -13.60 -47.30
N TRP A 560 18.74 -13.14 -46.63
CA TRP A 560 20.02 -12.94 -47.28
C TRP A 560 20.67 -14.32 -47.48
N CYS A 561 20.31 -15.02 -48.55
CA CYS A 561 21.07 -16.19 -48.96
C CYS A 561 22.34 -15.72 -49.69
N ARG A 562 23.45 -15.64 -48.95
CA ARG A 562 24.77 -15.36 -49.50
C ARG A 562 25.33 -16.62 -50.17
N ARG A 563 24.84 -16.94 -51.37
CA ARG A 563 25.60 -17.64 -52.41
C ARG A 563 24.84 -17.57 -53.73
N GLU A 564 25.35 -16.69 -54.59
CA GLU A 564 25.52 -16.88 -56.02
C GLU A 564 24.60 -17.94 -56.69
N TRP A 565 23.76 -17.45 -57.60
CA TRP A 565 22.98 -18.16 -58.62
C TRP A 565 21.54 -18.60 -58.28
N MET A 566 20.63 -18.05 -59.08
CA MET A 566 19.35 -18.61 -59.53
C MET A 566 18.06 -18.17 -58.81
N LEU A 567 17.32 -17.33 -59.55
CA LEU A 567 15.97 -16.83 -59.39
C LEU A 567 14.90 -17.91 -59.15
N THR A 568 14.76 -18.36 -57.90
CA THR A 568 13.47 -18.87 -57.43
C THR A 568 13.23 -18.36 -56.02
N ALA A 569 12.54 -17.21 -55.94
CA ALA A 569 11.93 -16.76 -54.71
C ALA A 569 10.89 -17.80 -54.28
N LEU A 570 11.26 -18.70 -53.37
CA LEU A 570 10.29 -19.42 -52.56
C LEU A 570 9.67 -18.39 -51.61
N CYS A 571 8.62 -17.74 -52.12
CA CYS A 571 7.82 -16.76 -51.40
C CYS A 571 7.28 -17.39 -50.11
N SER A 572 7.80 -16.98 -48.97
CA SER A 572 6.97 -16.95 -47.76
C SER A 572 5.84 -15.96 -48.02
N SER A 573 4.58 -16.32 -47.75
CA SER A 573 3.36 -15.62 -48.23
C SER A 573 3.11 -14.23 -47.61
N ARG A 574 4.09 -13.64 -46.91
CA ARG A 574 3.90 -12.43 -46.10
C ARG A 574 4.09 -11.16 -46.93
N ARG A 575 3.19 -10.19 -46.75
CA ARG A 575 3.12 -8.95 -47.53
C ARG A 575 3.79 -7.81 -46.75
N PRO A 576 4.77 -7.08 -47.31
CA PRO A 576 5.31 -5.90 -46.65
C PRO A 576 4.21 -4.84 -46.50
N PHE A 577 4.15 -4.19 -45.34
CA PHE A 577 3.13 -3.16 -45.07
C PHE A 577 3.69 -1.85 -44.50
N THR A 578 4.95 -1.80 -44.05
CA THR A 578 5.57 -0.53 -43.65
C THR A 578 6.41 0.06 -44.78
N PRO A 579 6.67 1.39 -44.78
CA PRO A 579 7.57 2.03 -45.74
C PRO A 579 9.00 1.47 -45.68
N PRO A 580 9.77 1.52 -46.80
CA PRO A 580 11.13 0.95 -46.87
C PRO A 580 12.12 1.45 -45.80
N ASP A 581 11.93 2.67 -45.30
CA ASP A 581 12.81 3.31 -44.31
C ASP A 581 12.23 3.30 -42.89
N HIS A 582 11.14 2.56 -42.65
CA HIS A 582 10.40 2.61 -41.38
C HIS A 582 11.25 2.18 -40.17
N TRP A 583 11.99 1.09 -40.33
CA TRP A 583 12.87 0.52 -39.31
C TRP A 583 14.22 1.25 -39.18
N LEU A 584 14.51 2.16 -40.11
CA LEU A 584 15.68 3.02 -40.02
C LEU A 584 15.40 4.15 -39.03
N VAL A 585 16.26 4.29 -38.03
CA VAL A 585 16.22 5.42 -37.11
C VAL A 585 16.75 6.64 -37.86
N THR A 586 15.84 7.38 -38.49
CA THR A 586 16.13 8.57 -39.32
C THR A 586 15.94 9.89 -38.56
N SER A 587 15.47 9.83 -37.30
CA SER A 587 15.23 11.03 -36.49
C SER A 587 16.55 11.77 -36.22
N GLN A 588 16.45 13.10 -36.08
CA GLN A 588 17.55 14.04 -35.81
C GLN A 588 18.23 13.83 -34.44
N VAL A 589 18.24 12.60 -33.90
CA VAL A 589 19.07 12.22 -32.76
C VAL A 589 20.50 12.28 -33.24
N ASP A 590 21.12 13.42 -32.98
CA ASP A 590 22.48 13.83 -33.31
C ASP A 590 23.35 12.71 -33.91
N MET A 591 23.16 12.43 -35.22
CA MET A 591 23.95 11.43 -35.95
C MET A 591 25.45 11.75 -35.84
N ILE A 592 25.79 13.02 -35.58
CA ILE A 592 27.16 13.47 -35.35
C ILE A 592 27.70 12.86 -34.03
N SER A 593 26.91 12.84 -32.95
CA SER A 593 27.29 12.17 -31.70
C SER A 593 27.42 10.64 -31.87
N PHE A 594 26.54 10.01 -32.66
CA PHE A 594 26.64 8.58 -32.99
C PHE A 594 27.90 8.26 -33.79
N ILE A 595 28.20 9.06 -34.83
CA ILE A 595 29.42 8.93 -35.62
C ILE A 595 30.64 9.17 -34.73
N GLN A 596 30.63 10.20 -33.88
CA GLN A 596 31.74 10.48 -32.96
C GLN A 596 32.00 9.33 -31.99
N ALA A 597 30.97 8.77 -31.35
CA ALA A 597 31.11 7.64 -30.43
C ALA A 597 31.56 6.36 -31.14
N ALA A 598 30.98 6.05 -32.30
CA ALA A 598 31.39 4.89 -33.11
C ALA A 598 32.83 5.03 -33.63
N VAL A 599 33.24 6.23 -34.02
CA VAL A 599 34.62 6.57 -34.40
C VAL A 599 35.55 6.47 -33.18
N TYR A 600 35.13 6.93 -32.00
CA TYR A 600 35.92 6.85 -30.77
C TYR A 600 36.17 5.40 -30.34
N VAL A 601 35.13 4.56 -30.32
CA VAL A 601 35.25 3.12 -29.99
C VAL A 601 36.09 2.38 -31.03
N ARG A 602 35.96 2.74 -32.31
CA ARG A 602 36.77 2.15 -33.39
C ARG A 602 38.22 2.60 -33.32
N LEU A 603 38.50 3.85 -32.95
CA LEU A 603 39.85 4.37 -32.71
C LEU A 603 40.49 3.74 -31.46
N LEU A 604 39.75 3.57 -30.36
CA LEU A 604 40.20 2.87 -29.15
C LEU A 604 40.54 1.39 -29.42
N ARG A 605 39.80 0.72 -30.31
CA ARG A 605 40.12 -0.66 -30.73
C ARG A 605 41.29 -0.74 -31.71
N LEU A 606 41.56 0.30 -32.48
CA LEU A 606 42.66 0.33 -33.46
C LEU A 606 43.98 0.85 -32.87
N PHE A 607 43.93 1.66 -31.80
CA PHE A 607 45.11 2.21 -31.13
C PHE A 607 45.00 2.10 -29.60
N PRO A 608 45.14 0.90 -29.03
CA PRO A 608 45.06 0.71 -27.58
C PRO A 608 46.26 1.30 -26.79
N GLN A 609 47.28 1.83 -27.47
CA GLN A 609 48.53 2.32 -26.85
C GLN A 609 48.73 3.84 -26.88
N LEU A 610 47.71 4.62 -27.25
CA LEU A 610 47.80 6.08 -27.32
C LEU A 610 47.00 6.82 -26.23
N PHE A 611 46.48 6.09 -25.23
CA PHE A 611 45.82 6.66 -24.05
C PHE A 611 46.25 5.97 -22.76
#